data_AF-A0A3M1GYR9-F1
#
_entry.id   AF-A0A3M1GYR9-F1
#
_cell.length_a   1.000
_cell.length_b   1.000
_cell.length_c   1.000
_cell.angle_alpha   90.00
_cell.angle_beta   90.00
_cell.angle_gamma   90.00
#
_symmetry.space_group_name_H-M   'P 1'
#
loop_
_entity.id
_entity.type
_entity.pdbx_description
1 polymer ?
#
loop_
_entity_poly.entity_id
_entity_poly.type
_entity_poly.pdbx_seq_one_letter_code
_entity_poly.pdbx_strand_id
1 'polypeptide(L)' 'MDSLFGASFFTLTGFHGAHVIGGLVWLVILLFKAFGVQGGFSSKDNLGVEIFGLYWHFVDIVWLLLFSLVYLM' A
#
# COMPACT_ATOMS: atom_id res chain seq x y z
N MET A 1 18.07 -20.21 12.86
CA MET A 1 16.99 -19.68 12.01
C MET A 1 16.80 -20.68 10.90
N ASP A 2 15.75 -21.48 10.95
CA ASP A 2 15.49 -22.47 9.91
C ASP A 2 15.42 -21.76 8.55
N SER A 3 16.16 -22.26 7.56
CA SER A 3 16.28 -21.63 6.24
C SER A 3 14.91 -21.37 5.59
N LEU A 4 13.92 -22.21 5.89
CA LEU A 4 12.54 -22.10 5.43
C LEU A 4 11.79 -20.91 6.06
N PHE A 5 11.98 -20.65 7.35
CA PHE A 5 11.36 -19.51 8.03
C PHE A 5 11.91 -18.19 7.49
N GLY A 6 13.24 -18.09 7.35
CA GLY A 6 13.88 -16.90 6.78
C GLY A 6 13.42 -16.61 5.34
N ALA A 7 13.40 -17.65 4.48
CA ALA A 7 12.92 -17.50 3.10
C ALA A 7 11.46 -17.04 3.02
N SER A 8 10.58 -17.60 3.86
CA SER A 8 9.17 -17.23 3.90
C SER A 8 8.98 -15.80 4.42
N PHE A 9 9.71 -15.41 5.47
CA PHE A 9 9.71 -14.06 6.02
C PHE A 9 10.10 -13.02 4.96
N PHE A 10 11.26 -13.16 4.33
CA PHE A 10 11.74 -12.18 3.36
C PHE A 10 10.85 -12.12 2.10
N THR A 11 10.29 -13.24 1.67
CA THR A 11 9.36 -13.26 0.53
C THR A 11 8.07 -12.50 0.86
N LEU A 12 7.48 -12.78 2.01
CA LEU A 12 6.20 -12.21 2.44
C LEU A 12 6.32 -10.71 2.74
N THR A 13 7.31 -10.32 3.53
CA THR A 13 7.61 -8.92 3.85
C THR A 13 8.08 -8.15 2.60
N GLY A 14 8.89 -8.79 1.75
CA GLY A 14 9.36 -8.18 0.49
C GLY A 14 8.22 -7.91 -0.49
N PHE A 15 7.31 -8.85 -0.67
CA PHE A 15 6.12 -8.67 -1.51
C PHE A 15 5.21 -7.57 -0.98
N HIS A 16 4.99 -7.54 0.33
CA HIS A 16 4.24 -6.47 0.98
C HIS A 16 4.91 -5.09 0.78
N GLY A 17 6.23 -5.00 0.98
CA GLY A 17 7.00 -3.79 0.74
C GLY A 17 6.89 -3.30 -0.71
N ALA A 18 6.89 -4.22 -1.69
CA ALA A 18 6.66 -3.86 -3.09
C ALA A 18 5.26 -3.25 -3.33
N HIS A 19 4.22 -3.74 -2.64
CA HIS A 19 2.87 -3.17 -2.70
C HIS A 19 2.84 -1.76 -2.09
N VAL A 20 3.47 -1.55 -0.93
CA VAL A 20 3.57 -0.23 -0.29
C VAL A 20 4.24 0.78 -1.22
N ILE A 21 5.34 0.40 -1.89
CA ILE A 21 6.03 1.26 -2.86
C ILE A 21 5.10 1.59 -4.05
N GLY A 22 4.40 0.59 -4.60
CA GLY A 22 3.41 0.82 -5.66
C GLY A 22 2.29 1.78 -5.24
N GLY A 23 1.78 1.62 -4.02
CA GLY A 23 0.81 2.55 -3.43
C GLY A 23 1.37 3.95 -3.25
N LEU A 24 2.63 4.09 -2.83
CA LEU A 24 3.26 5.40 -2.68
C LEU A 24 3.41 6.12 -4.02
N VAL A 25 3.76 5.41 -5.10
CA VAL A 25 3.78 5.95 -6.46
C VAL A 25 2.39 6.43 -6.88
N TRP A 26 1.35 5.65 -6.60
CA TRP A 26 -0.04 6.06 -6.88
C TRP A 26 -0.44 7.30 -6.07
N LEU A 27 -0.09 7.34 -4.78
CA LEU A 27 -0.33 8.51 -3.92
C LEU A 27 0.35 9.76 -4.50
N VAL A 28 1.59 9.65 -4.94
CA VAL A 28 2.33 10.76 -5.57
C VAL A 28 1.61 11.24 -6.85
N ILE A 29 1.09 10.34 -7.68
CA ILE A 29 0.28 10.69 -8.86
C ILE A 29 -1.01 11.43 -8.46
N LEU A 30 -1.71 10.96 -7.43
CA LEU A 30 -2.91 11.62 -6.90
C LEU A 30 -2.59 12.99 -6.31
N LEU A 31 -1.46 13.14 -5.62
CA LEU A 31 -0.98 14.41 -5.08
C LEU A 31 -0.66 15.39 -6.21
N PHE A 32 0.07 14.98 -7.25
CA PHE A 32 0.31 15.84 -8.40
C PHE A 32 -0.99 16.28 -9.07
N LYS A 33 -1.96 15.37 -9.23
CA LYS A 33 -3.30 15.67 -9.74
C LYS A 33 -4.07 16.64 -8.82
N ALA A 34 -3.91 16.53 -7.50
CA ALA A 34 -4.52 17.43 -6.53
C ALA A 34 -3.91 18.85 -6.56
N PHE A 35 -2.58 18.95 -6.66
CA PHE A 35 -1.82 20.19 -6.48
C PHE A 35 -1.60 21.00 -7.77
N GLY A 36 -1.75 20.44 -8.99
CA GLY A 36 -1.63 21.24 -10.21
C GLY A 36 -1.79 20.53 -11.55
N VAL A 37 -2.22 21.30 -12.56
CA VAL A 37 -2.33 21.05 -14.02
C VAL A 37 -3.74 20.81 -14.60
N GLN A 38 -4.72 20.23 -13.88
CA GLN A 38 -6.06 19.96 -14.47
C GLN A 38 -7.29 20.52 -13.72
N GLY A 39 -7.10 21.33 -12.68
CA GLY A 39 -8.22 21.99 -12.00
C GLY A 39 -8.91 21.15 -10.93
N GLY A 40 -8.13 20.56 -10.01
CA GLY A 40 -8.63 19.96 -8.77
C GLY A 40 -9.49 18.70 -8.95
N PHE A 41 -9.62 17.91 -7.88
CA PHE A 41 -10.65 16.87 -7.83
C PHE A 41 -12.02 17.56 -7.82
N SER A 42 -12.69 17.61 -8.97
CA SER A 42 -14.12 17.94 -9.03
C SER A 42 -14.88 16.86 -8.26
N SER A 43 -15.93 17.22 -7.50
CA SER A 43 -16.69 16.28 -6.65
C SER A 43 -17.24 15.04 -7.36
N LYS A 44 -17.19 14.98 -8.70
CA LYS A 44 -17.55 13.83 -9.54
C LYS A 44 -16.40 12.88 -9.87
N ASP A 45 -15.14 13.30 -9.75
CA ASP A 45 -13.94 12.52 -10.16
C ASP A 45 -13.12 11.98 -8.97
N ASN A 46 -13.77 11.82 -7.81
CA ASN A 46 -13.14 11.35 -6.57
C ASN A 46 -12.97 9.82 -6.52
N LEU A 47 -13.55 9.09 -7.49
CA LEU A 47 -13.47 7.62 -7.55
C LEU A 47 -12.03 7.10 -7.50
N GLY A 48 -11.09 7.80 -8.14
CA GLY A 48 -9.68 7.41 -8.10
C GLY A 48 -9.06 7.49 -6.69
N VAL A 49 -9.51 8.45 -5.87
CA VAL A 49 -9.08 8.60 -4.47
C VAL A 49 -9.78 7.57 -3.59
N GLU A 50 -11.05 7.27 -3.83
CA GLU A 50 -11.79 6.24 -3.09
C GLU A 50 -11.20 4.85 -3.32
N ILE A 51 -10.94 4.48 -4.58
CA ILE A 51 -10.28 3.22 -4.94
C ILE A 51 -8.87 3.15 -4.32
N PHE A 52 -8.12 4.25 -4.37
CA PHE A 52 -6.82 4.31 -3.70
C PHE A 52 -6.94 4.14 -2.18
N GLY A 53 -7.94 4.75 -1.55
CA GLY A 53 -8.21 4.59 -0.12
C GLY A 53 -8.51 3.13 0.24
N LEU A 54 -9.33 2.45 -0.56
CA LEU A 54 -9.61 1.01 -0.41
C LEU A 54 -8.34 0.16 -0.59
N TYR A 55 -7.51 0.48 -1.59
CA TYR A 55 -6.21 -0.17 -1.80
C TYR A 55 -5.28 0.02 -0.59
N TRP A 56 -5.20 1.25 -0.06
CA TRP A 56 -4.34 1.56 1.07
C TRP A 56 -4.79 0.86 2.36
N HIS A 57 -6.10 0.77 2.59
CA HIS A 57 -6.65 -0.02 3.70
C HIS A 57 -6.38 -1.52 3.56
N PHE A 58 -6.48 -2.07 2.34
CA PHE A 58 -6.08 -3.46 2.11
C PHE A 58 -4.61 -3.70 2.48
N VAL A 59 -3.71 -2.82 2.05
CA VAL A 59 -2.28 -2.90 2.38
C VAL A 59 -2.08 -2.85 3.91
N ASP A 60 -2.73 -1.92 4.61
CA ASP A 60 -2.61 -1.78 6.07
C ASP A 60 -3.09 -3.03 6.83
N ILE A 61 -4.23 -3.62 6.44
CA ILE A 61 -4.75 -4.85 7.06
C ILE A 61 -3.77 -6.01 6.86
N VAL A 62 -3.21 -6.18 5.66
CA VAL A 62 -2.19 -7.21 5.39
C VAL A 62 -0.98 -6.98 6.29
N TRP A 63 -0.53 -5.74 6.46
CA TRP A 63 0.61 -5.42 7.33
C TRP A 63 0.35 -5.80 8.79
N LEU A 64 -0.84 -5.50 9.33
CA LEU A 64 -1.20 -5.86 10.70
C LEU A 64 -1.18 -7.38 10.92
N LEU A 65 -1.65 -8.16 9.94
CA LEU A 65 -1.59 -9.62 9.97
C LEU A 65 -0.14 -10.12 9.91
N LEU A 66 0.68 -9.58 8.99
CA LEU A 66 2.09 -9.95 8.88
C LEU A 66 2.87 -9.64 10.16
N PHE A 67 2.65 -8.44 10.72
CA PHE A 67 3.28 -8.04 11.97
C PHE A 67 2.91 -8.98 13.12
N SER A 68 1.62 -9.34 13.22
CA SER A 68 1.13 -10.26 14.25
C SER A 68 1.72 -11.67 14.12
N LEU A 69 1.79 -12.21 12.90
CA LEU A 69 2.28 -13.58 12.64
C LEU A 69 3.80 -13.72 12.75
N VAL A 70 4.55 -12.64 12.53
CA VAL A 70 6.01 -12.69 12.40
C VAL A 70 6.73 -12.12 13.60
N TYR A 71 6.17 -11.10 14.24
CA TYR A 71 6.82 -10.38 15.34
C TYR A 71 6.16 -10.64 16.71
N LEU A 72 4.89 -11.07 16.75
CA LEU A 72 4.15 -11.34 18.00
C LEU A 72 3.95 -12.83 18.29
N MET A 73 4.03 -13.71 17.29
CA MET A 73 4.06 -15.17 17.42
C MET A 73 5.50 -15.69 17.44
#